data_AF-A0A617KNM1-F1
#
_entry.id   AF-A0A617KNM1-F1
#
_cell.length_a   1.000
_cell.length_b   1.000
_cell.length_c   1.000
_cell.angle_alpha   90.00
_cell.angle_beta   90.00
_cell.angle_gamma   90.00
#
_symmetry.space_group_name_H-M   'P 1'
#
loop_
_entity.id
_entity.type
_entity.pdbx_description
1 polymer ?
#
loop_
_entity_poly.entity_id
_entity_poly.type
_entity_poly.pdbx_seq_one_letter_code
_entity_poly.pdbx_strand_id
1 'polypeptide(L)'
;MVSRRIYRPRDLFSLMQSTLATEKFFISAYEIGIIDNFPEIRVQAEVSARENRVRRFGGEPEILISEIYDEILKKHTQLSPATVKKIIDLEIQMEKIVLYKNARGSCLFEKAISDGCKVILISDMYLPSAILKELLTSCGYDISNIPVYSSGEERYSKNSGKLFSIVKKNENVDITSWIHVGDNVHADILNAKKLGINTLHADWSEYNHGISNHWKAKDIIGESICKSLLLKQVSAFHQNDPLNEIG
;
A
#
# COMPACT_ATOMS: atom_id res chain seq x y z
N MET A 1 8.53 -2.12 6.43
CA MET A 1 9.60 -1.12 6.22
C MET A 1 9.07 0.29 6.32
N VAL A 2 7.99 0.62 5.62
CA VAL A 2 7.29 1.90 5.76
C VAL A 2 5.95 1.70 6.47
N SER A 3 5.43 2.77 7.06
CA SER A 3 4.12 2.83 7.71
C SER A 3 3.40 4.11 7.27
N ARG A 4 2.09 4.21 7.51
CA ARG A 4 1.26 5.37 7.13
C ARG A 4 0.89 6.22 8.34
N ARG A 5 0.84 7.53 8.17
CA ARG A 5 0.35 8.52 9.16
C ARG A 5 -1.17 8.53 9.34
N ILE A 6 -1.87 7.69 8.57
CA ILE A 6 -3.31 7.48 8.62
C ILE A 6 -3.61 6.08 9.15
N TYR A 7 -4.73 5.92 9.85
CA TYR A 7 -5.10 4.68 10.52
C TYR A 7 -5.45 3.57 9.54
N ARG A 8 -6.21 3.85 8.48
CA ARG A 8 -6.58 2.84 7.47
C ARG A 8 -6.05 3.25 6.10
N PRO A 9 -5.55 2.32 5.28
CA PRO A 9 -5.15 2.63 3.90
C PRO A 9 -6.27 3.32 3.10
N ARG A 10 -7.53 2.91 3.30
CA ARG A 10 -8.70 3.51 2.60
C ARG A 10 -9.01 4.95 3.02
N ASP A 11 -8.53 5.40 4.18
CA ASP A 11 -8.73 6.80 4.60
C ASP A 11 -7.93 7.77 3.70
N LEU A 12 -6.93 7.26 2.95
CA LEU A 12 -6.23 8.01 1.90
C LEU A 12 -7.20 8.62 0.88
N PHE A 13 -8.26 7.91 0.53
CA PHE A 13 -9.21 8.40 -0.48
C PHE A 13 -10.03 9.59 0.04
N SER A 14 -10.21 9.71 1.36
CA SER A 14 -10.84 10.89 1.97
C SER A 14 -9.91 12.11 1.91
N LEU A 15 -8.59 11.90 2.09
CA LEU A 15 -7.60 12.96 1.86
C LEU A 15 -7.61 13.42 0.40
N MET A 16 -7.63 12.47 -0.54
CA MET A 16 -7.73 12.79 -1.97
C MET A 16 -9.01 13.58 -2.28
N GLN A 17 -10.16 13.17 -1.75
CA GLN A 17 -11.43 13.88 -1.92
C GLN A 17 -11.31 15.35 -1.49
N SER A 18 -10.70 15.61 -0.34
CA SER A 18 -10.46 16.97 0.14
C SER A 18 -9.61 17.78 -0.84
N THR A 19 -8.53 17.20 -1.36
CA THR A 19 -7.67 17.88 -2.35
C THR A 19 -8.41 18.16 -3.65
N LEU A 20 -9.12 17.15 -4.18
CA LEU A 20 -9.92 17.28 -5.41
C LEU A 20 -10.94 18.42 -5.28
N ALA A 21 -11.60 18.55 -4.13
CA ALA A 21 -12.61 19.59 -3.88
C ALA A 21 -12.04 21.01 -3.82
N THR A 22 -10.76 21.17 -3.47
CA THR A 22 -10.13 22.48 -3.30
C THR A 22 -9.31 22.95 -4.49
N GLU A 23 -8.85 22.04 -5.34
CA GLU A 23 -7.96 22.37 -6.45
C GLU A 23 -8.73 22.68 -7.74
N LYS A 24 -8.58 23.91 -8.26
CA LYS A 24 -9.23 24.38 -9.49
C LYS A 24 -8.96 23.50 -10.72
N PHE A 25 -7.88 22.72 -10.73
CA PHE A 25 -7.59 21.83 -11.86
C PHE A 25 -8.68 20.75 -12.02
N PHE A 26 -9.33 20.33 -10.93
CA PHE A 26 -10.32 19.26 -10.93
C PHE A 26 -11.77 19.74 -11.13
N ILE A 27 -11.98 20.93 -11.70
CA ILE A 27 -13.32 21.48 -12.00
C ILE A 27 -14.17 20.47 -12.80
N SER A 28 -13.62 19.81 -13.81
CA SER A 28 -14.38 18.82 -14.57
C SER A 28 -14.85 17.64 -13.71
N ALA A 29 -13.99 17.12 -12.81
CA ALA A 29 -14.37 16.06 -11.88
C ALA A 29 -15.42 16.52 -10.87
N TYR A 30 -15.37 17.80 -10.48
CA TYR A 30 -16.38 18.44 -9.64
C TYR A 30 -17.74 18.52 -10.34
N GLU A 31 -17.77 19.05 -11.56
CA GLU A 31 -18.99 19.22 -12.36
C GLU A 31 -19.67 17.88 -12.69
N ILE A 32 -18.88 16.80 -12.83
CA ILE A 32 -19.39 15.44 -13.09
C ILE A 32 -19.86 14.74 -11.79
N GLY A 33 -19.70 15.38 -10.62
CA GLY A 33 -20.18 14.86 -9.33
C GLY A 33 -19.35 13.71 -8.75
N ILE A 34 -18.11 13.53 -9.23
CA ILE A 34 -17.23 12.45 -8.75
C ILE A 34 -16.68 12.78 -7.36
N ILE A 35 -16.47 14.07 -7.09
CA ILE A 35 -15.81 14.52 -5.87
C ILE A 35 -16.67 14.20 -4.64
N ASP A 36 -17.98 14.41 -4.69
CA ASP A 36 -18.87 14.25 -3.53
C ASP A 36 -18.83 12.85 -2.89
N ASN A 37 -18.53 11.82 -3.68
CA ASN A 37 -18.46 10.44 -3.22
C ASN A 37 -17.17 9.71 -3.68
N PHE A 38 -16.09 10.45 -3.88
CA PHE A 38 -14.84 9.92 -4.43
C PHE A 38 -14.30 8.67 -3.69
N PRO A 39 -14.28 8.61 -2.34
CA PRO A 39 -13.80 7.44 -1.62
C PRO A 39 -14.55 6.16 -1.98
N GLU A 40 -15.87 6.22 -2.06
CA GLU A 40 -16.70 5.07 -2.43
C GLU A 40 -16.51 4.71 -3.90
N ILE A 41 -16.52 5.70 -4.81
CA ILE A 41 -16.27 5.48 -6.24
C ILE A 41 -14.94 4.75 -6.44
N ARG A 42 -13.89 5.19 -5.75
CA ARG A 42 -12.55 4.61 -5.85
C ARG A 42 -12.47 3.19 -5.29
N VAL A 43 -13.16 2.90 -4.19
CA VAL A 43 -13.23 1.53 -3.63
C VAL A 43 -14.02 0.60 -4.56
N GLN A 44 -15.17 1.05 -5.06
CA GLN A 44 -16.00 0.26 -5.97
C GLN A 44 -15.33 0.02 -7.32
N ALA A 45 -14.53 0.98 -7.80
CA ALA A 45 -13.73 0.81 -9.01
C ALA A 45 -12.70 -0.32 -8.84
N GLU A 46 -12.06 -0.43 -7.67
CA GLU A 46 -11.14 -1.52 -7.38
C GLU A 46 -11.86 -2.87 -7.38
N VAL A 47 -13.01 -2.97 -6.70
CA VAL A 47 -13.84 -4.18 -6.70
C VAL A 47 -14.22 -4.59 -8.12
N SER A 48 -14.73 -3.63 -8.92
CA SER A 48 -15.10 -3.86 -10.33
C SER A 48 -13.92 -4.34 -11.17
N ALA A 49 -12.75 -3.73 -10.99
CA ALA A 49 -11.54 -4.11 -11.73
C ALA A 49 -11.09 -5.53 -11.36
N ARG A 50 -11.13 -5.89 -10.08
CA ARG A 50 -10.81 -7.24 -9.59
C ARG A 50 -11.78 -8.29 -10.14
N GLU A 51 -13.08 -8.01 -10.11
CA GLU A 51 -14.11 -8.90 -10.68
C GLU A 51 -13.94 -9.06 -12.19
N ASN A 52 -13.70 -7.96 -12.92
CA ASN A 52 -13.49 -7.97 -14.37
C ASN A 52 -12.23 -8.74 -14.75
N ARG A 53 -11.16 -8.65 -13.93
CA ARG A 53 -9.93 -9.42 -14.11
C ARG A 53 -10.22 -10.92 -14.10
N VAL A 54 -10.87 -11.40 -13.03
CA VAL A 54 -11.22 -12.81 -12.88
C VAL A 54 -12.19 -13.26 -13.96
N ARG A 55 -13.19 -12.45 -14.31
CA ARG A 55 -14.16 -12.76 -15.36
C ARG A 55 -13.51 -12.94 -16.74
N ARG A 56 -12.52 -12.10 -17.07
CA ARG A 56 -11.87 -12.10 -18.40
C ARG A 56 -10.76 -13.12 -18.54
N PHE A 57 -9.96 -13.33 -17.50
CA PHE A 57 -8.74 -14.11 -17.57
C PHE A 57 -8.73 -15.36 -16.66
N GLY A 58 -9.73 -15.49 -15.77
CA GLY A 58 -9.68 -16.44 -14.67
C GLY A 58 -8.58 -16.10 -13.65
N GLY A 59 -8.36 -17.00 -12.70
CA GLY A 59 -7.23 -16.90 -11.76
C GLY A 59 -7.40 -15.85 -10.66
N GLU A 60 -6.30 -15.17 -10.32
CA GLU A 60 -6.25 -14.24 -9.19
C GLU A 60 -6.74 -12.83 -9.54
N PRO A 61 -7.39 -12.13 -8.59
CA PRO A 61 -7.93 -10.79 -8.78
C PRO A 61 -6.85 -9.70 -8.69
N GLU A 62 -5.63 -9.96 -9.13
CA GLU A 62 -4.53 -9.00 -9.06
C GLU A 62 -4.54 -8.01 -10.24
N ILE A 63 -4.55 -6.72 -9.90
CA ILE A 63 -4.79 -5.61 -10.82
C ILE A 63 -3.79 -4.48 -10.60
N LEU A 64 -3.59 -3.65 -11.61
CA LEU A 64 -2.84 -2.40 -11.53
C LEU A 64 -3.76 -1.21 -11.25
N ILE A 65 -3.19 -0.13 -10.73
CA ILE A 65 -3.89 1.14 -10.51
C ILE A 65 -4.57 1.65 -11.80
N SER A 66 -3.96 1.46 -12.97
CA SER A 66 -4.57 1.84 -14.25
C SER A 66 -5.89 1.12 -14.50
N GLU A 67 -5.97 -0.18 -14.20
CA GLU A 67 -7.19 -0.97 -14.36
C GLU A 67 -8.31 -0.50 -13.43
N ILE A 68 -7.96 0.02 -12.24
CA ILE A 68 -8.94 0.63 -11.34
C ILE A 68 -9.52 1.91 -11.96
N TYR A 69 -8.65 2.81 -12.43
CA TYR A 69 -9.10 4.08 -12.98
C TYR A 69 -9.78 3.95 -14.35
N ASP A 70 -9.49 2.88 -15.10
CA ASP A 70 -10.25 2.51 -16.28
C ASP A 70 -11.72 2.21 -15.94
N GLU A 71 -12.00 1.60 -14.78
CA GLU A 71 -13.39 1.37 -14.31
C GLU A 71 -14.10 2.68 -13.97
N ILE A 72 -13.38 3.67 -13.42
CA ILE A 72 -13.93 5.02 -13.19
C ILE A 72 -14.24 5.68 -14.54
N LEU A 73 -13.31 5.65 -15.49
CA LEU A 73 -13.49 6.27 -16.80
C LEU A 73 -14.67 5.66 -17.59
N LYS A 74 -14.88 4.32 -17.49
CA LYS A 74 -16.04 3.65 -18.11
C LYS A 74 -17.38 4.15 -17.57
N LYS A 75 -17.47 4.45 -16.27
CA LYS A 75 -18.69 4.94 -15.62
C LYS A 75 -18.87 6.45 -15.79
N HIS A 76 -17.77 7.17 -16.01
CA HIS A 76 -17.74 8.63 -16.13
C HIS A 76 -17.02 9.04 -17.42
N THR A 77 -17.61 8.72 -18.57
CA THR A 77 -17.01 8.94 -19.89
C THR A 77 -16.78 10.41 -20.24
N GLN A 78 -17.35 11.33 -19.45
CA GLN A 78 -17.12 12.77 -19.58
C GLN A 78 -15.75 13.21 -19.01
N LEU A 79 -15.09 12.37 -18.20
CA LEU A 79 -13.75 12.64 -17.73
C LEU A 79 -12.73 12.51 -18.86
N SER A 80 -11.85 13.50 -18.96
CA SER A 80 -10.72 13.40 -19.89
C SER A 80 -9.67 12.41 -19.35
N PRO A 81 -8.96 11.68 -20.23
CA PRO A 81 -7.82 10.85 -19.83
C PRO A 81 -6.73 11.64 -19.07
N ALA A 82 -6.55 12.92 -19.40
CA ALA A 82 -5.62 13.81 -18.70
C ALA A 82 -6.05 14.08 -17.26
N THR A 83 -7.35 14.28 -17.02
CA THR A 83 -7.90 14.43 -15.67
C THR A 83 -7.70 13.16 -14.86
N VAL A 84 -8.01 11.99 -15.44
CA VAL A 84 -7.80 10.68 -14.77
C VAL A 84 -6.34 10.48 -14.40
N LYS A 85 -5.42 10.77 -15.32
CA LYS A 85 -3.98 10.69 -15.03
C LYS A 85 -3.60 11.55 -13.82
N LYS A 86 -4.15 12.77 -13.72
CA LYS A 86 -3.88 13.66 -12.60
C LYS A 86 -4.45 13.17 -11.27
N ILE A 87 -5.58 12.46 -11.29
CA ILE A 87 -6.11 11.80 -10.08
C ILE A 87 -5.21 10.61 -9.68
N ILE A 88 -4.68 9.84 -10.63
CA ILE A 88 -3.68 8.79 -10.36
C ILE A 88 -2.41 9.41 -9.75
N ASP A 89 -1.89 10.47 -10.36
CA ASP A 89 -0.72 11.20 -9.87
C ASP A 89 -0.97 11.71 -8.43
N LEU A 90 -2.19 12.19 -8.14
CA LEU A 90 -2.62 12.61 -6.80
C LEU A 90 -2.65 11.43 -5.80
N GLU A 91 -3.15 10.25 -6.19
CA GLU A 91 -3.14 9.07 -5.30
C GLU A 91 -1.71 8.68 -4.91
N ILE A 92 -0.80 8.66 -5.89
CA ILE A 92 0.62 8.38 -5.67
C ILE A 92 1.26 9.46 -4.78
N GLN A 93 0.94 10.74 -5.01
CA GLN A 93 1.42 11.85 -4.19
C GLN A 93 0.91 11.75 -2.75
N MET A 94 -0.36 11.41 -2.55
CA MET A 94 -0.93 11.25 -1.21
C MET A 94 -0.29 10.07 -0.49
N GLU A 95 -0.03 8.95 -1.17
CA GLU A 95 0.76 7.85 -0.60
C GLU A 95 2.14 8.33 -0.14
N LYS A 96 2.87 9.11 -0.95
CA LYS A 96 4.17 9.70 -0.55
C LYS A 96 4.05 10.55 0.72
N ILE A 97 3.03 11.38 0.81
CA ILE A 97 2.82 12.31 1.95
C ILE A 97 2.54 11.54 3.24
N VAL A 98 1.70 10.51 3.19
CA VAL A 98 1.32 9.78 4.40
C VAL A 98 2.35 8.72 4.79
N LEU A 99 3.20 8.27 3.87
CA LEU A 99 4.21 7.26 4.16
C LEU A 99 5.39 7.84 4.96
N TYR A 100 5.90 7.02 5.88
CA TYR A 100 7.11 7.32 6.63
C TYR A 100 7.92 6.06 6.91
N LYS A 101 9.21 6.26 7.16
CA LYS A 101 10.18 5.20 7.49
C LYS A 101 9.83 4.62 8.87
N ASN A 102 9.55 3.32 8.95
CA ASN A 102 9.33 2.66 10.23
C ASN A 102 10.69 2.31 10.86
N ALA A 103 10.94 2.74 12.11
CA ALA A 103 12.25 2.61 12.75
C ALA A 103 12.75 1.16 12.83
N ARG A 104 11.91 0.22 13.29
CA ARG A 104 12.27 -1.20 13.42
C ARG A 104 12.47 -1.86 12.05
N GLY A 105 11.54 -1.61 11.13
CA GLY A 105 11.64 -2.12 9.77
C GLY A 105 12.87 -1.57 9.01
N SER A 106 13.25 -0.32 9.28
CA SER A 106 14.46 0.31 8.75
C SER A 106 15.73 -0.33 9.28
N CYS A 107 15.81 -0.49 10.61
CA CYS A 107 16.97 -1.10 11.25
C CYS A 107 17.23 -2.51 10.72
N LEU A 108 16.17 -3.32 10.56
CA LEU A 108 16.29 -4.65 9.97
C LEU A 108 16.76 -4.62 8.52
N PHE A 109 16.20 -3.72 7.70
CA PHE A 109 16.61 -3.56 6.31
C PHE A 109 18.10 -3.16 6.20
N GLU A 110 18.53 -2.17 6.97
CA GLU A 110 19.92 -1.69 6.97
C GLU A 110 20.89 -2.77 7.46
N LYS A 111 20.50 -3.52 8.50
CA LYS A 111 21.30 -4.65 9.00
C LYS A 111 21.45 -5.76 7.96
N ALA A 112 20.37 -6.11 7.26
CA ALA A 112 20.43 -7.12 6.21
C ALA A 112 21.38 -6.70 5.08
N ILE A 113 21.34 -5.42 4.68
CA ILE A 113 22.29 -4.87 3.69
C ILE A 113 23.72 -4.90 4.22
N SER A 114 23.97 -4.47 5.46
CA SER A 114 25.33 -4.47 6.05
C SER A 114 25.93 -5.87 6.19
N ASP A 115 25.08 -6.87 6.36
CA ASP A 115 25.48 -8.28 6.48
C ASP A 115 25.72 -8.94 5.11
N GLY A 116 25.54 -8.20 4.01
CA GLY A 116 25.69 -8.71 2.65
C GLY A 116 24.54 -9.62 2.21
N CYS A 117 23.38 -9.57 2.88
CA CYS A 117 22.22 -10.34 2.44
C CYS A 117 21.68 -9.81 1.11
N LYS A 118 21.23 -10.71 0.23
CA LYS A 118 20.41 -10.35 -0.92
C LYS A 118 19.02 -9.93 -0.43
N VAL A 119 18.71 -8.64 -0.51
CA VAL A 119 17.39 -8.10 -0.14
C VAL A 119 16.49 -8.03 -1.37
N ILE A 120 15.25 -8.48 -1.22
CA ILE A 120 14.18 -8.41 -2.23
C ILE A 120 12.92 -7.87 -1.55
N LEU A 121 12.21 -6.95 -2.19
CA LEU A 121 10.98 -6.37 -1.65
C LEU A 121 9.76 -6.95 -2.36
N ILE A 122 8.75 -7.39 -1.60
CA ILE A 122 7.56 -8.07 -2.13
C ILE A 122 6.31 -7.46 -1.49
N SER A 123 5.40 -6.96 -2.31
CA SER A 123 4.19 -6.27 -1.85
C SER A 123 2.94 -6.75 -2.57
N ASP A 124 1.87 -7.03 -1.81
CA ASP A 124 0.53 -7.25 -2.38
C ASP A 124 -0.13 -5.89 -2.60
N MET A 125 0.11 -5.28 -3.76
CA MET A 125 -0.28 -3.91 -4.09
C MET A 125 -0.71 -3.78 -5.55
N TYR A 126 -1.61 -2.85 -5.81
CA TYR A 126 -2.00 -2.47 -7.18
C TYR A 126 -1.05 -1.45 -7.82
N LEU A 127 -0.06 -0.94 -7.07
CA LEU A 127 0.94 -0.01 -7.60
C LEU A 127 2.05 -0.78 -8.33
N PRO A 128 2.47 -0.34 -9.53
CA PRO A 128 3.60 -0.93 -10.23
C PRO A 128 4.89 -0.89 -9.42
N SER A 129 5.80 -1.81 -9.67
CA SER A 129 7.08 -1.94 -8.95
C SER A 129 7.92 -0.66 -9.05
N ALA A 130 7.87 0.04 -10.19
CA ALA A 130 8.54 1.33 -10.39
C ALA A 130 8.02 2.43 -9.45
N ILE A 131 6.70 2.48 -9.21
CA ILE A 131 6.10 3.44 -8.27
C ILE A 131 6.44 3.05 -6.84
N LEU A 132 6.38 1.76 -6.48
CA LEU A 132 6.80 1.29 -5.16
C LEU A 132 8.25 1.68 -4.85
N LYS A 133 9.14 1.59 -5.85
CA LYS A 133 10.52 2.06 -5.71
C LYS A 133 10.57 3.56 -5.40
N GLU A 134 9.85 4.38 -6.16
CA GLU A 134 9.79 5.82 -5.92
C GLU A 134 9.28 6.17 -4.51
N LEU A 135 8.23 5.48 -4.04
CA LEU A 135 7.68 5.69 -2.69
C LEU A 135 8.72 5.39 -1.60
N LEU A 136 9.43 4.27 -1.71
CA LEU A 136 10.45 3.88 -0.74
C LEU A 136 11.66 4.82 -0.76
N THR A 137 12.09 5.27 -1.94
CA THR A 137 13.14 6.28 -2.07
C THR A 137 12.72 7.61 -1.45
N SER A 138 11.46 8.02 -1.60
CA SER A 138 10.95 9.24 -0.94
C SER A 138 10.93 9.13 0.60
N CYS A 139 10.92 7.90 1.14
CA CYS A 139 11.06 7.63 2.56
C CYS A 139 12.52 7.52 3.05
N GLY A 140 13.51 7.77 2.18
CA GLY A 140 14.93 7.76 2.52
C GLY A 140 15.61 6.40 2.44
N TYR A 141 15.08 5.45 1.66
CA TYR A 141 15.77 4.19 1.36
C TYR A 141 16.55 4.28 0.04
N ASP A 142 17.81 3.86 0.03
CA ASP A 142 18.52 3.54 -1.21
C ASP A 142 18.18 2.12 -1.63
N ILE A 143 17.41 2.01 -2.71
CA ILE A 143 16.90 0.75 -3.26
C ILE A 143 17.12 0.65 -4.78
N SER A 144 18.02 1.49 -5.31
CA SER A 144 18.32 1.56 -6.74
C SER A 144 18.63 0.18 -7.34
N ASN A 145 19.38 -0.64 -6.59
CA ASN A 145 19.81 -1.99 -6.97
C ASN A 145 18.98 -3.12 -6.32
N ILE A 146 17.84 -2.81 -5.70
CA ILE A 146 17.02 -3.80 -5.00
C ILE A 146 15.84 -4.22 -5.89
N PRO A 147 15.65 -5.53 -6.15
CA PRO A 147 14.45 -6.03 -6.82
C PRO A 147 13.19 -5.75 -6.01
N VAL A 148 12.14 -5.28 -6.69
CA VAL A 148 10.84 -4.99 -6.09
C VAL A 148 9.77 -5.69 -6.91
N TYR A 149 8.91 -6.44 -6.23
CA TYR A 149 7.82 -7.21 -6.82
C TYR A 149 6.48 -6.72 -6.27
N SER A 150 5.55 -6.46 -7.18
CA SER A 150 4.19 -6.05 -6.87
C SER A 150 3.20 -7.09 -7.37
N SER A 151 2.25 -7.51 -6.54
CA SER A 151 1.25 -8.50 -6.94
C SER A 151 0.41 -8.05 -8.14
N GLY A 152 0.10 -6.76 -8.25
CA GLY A 152 -0.62 -6.19 -9.39
C GLY A 152 0.16 -6.28 -10.71
N GLU A 153 1.49 -6.18 -10.65
CA GLU A 153 2.37 -6.28 -11.82
C GLU A 153 2.60 -7.74 -12.20
N GLU A 154 2.88 -8.59 -11.21
CA GLU A 154 3.12 -10.03 -11.38
C GLU A 154 1.85 -10.85 -11.60
N ARG A 155 0.67 -10.28 -11.32
CA ARG A 155 -0.66 -10.91 -11.41
C ARG A 155 -0.91 -12.04 -10.40
N TYR A 156 -0.10 -12.11 -9.36
CA TYR A 156 -0.16 -13.13 -8.33
C TYR A 156 0.18 -12.54 -6.97
N SER A 157 -0.54 -12.98 -5.93
CA SER A 157 -0.39 -12.49 -4.56
C SER A 157 0.50 -13.40 -3.70
N LYS A 158 0.98 -12.87 -2.57
CA LYS A 158 1.57 -13.68 -1.49
C LYS A 158 0.51 -14.56 -0.83
N ASN A 159 -0.73 -14.10 -0.81
CA ASN A 159 -1.86 -14.84 -0.25
C ASN A 159 -2.11 -16.19 -0.96
N SER A 160 -1.81 -16.32 -2.26
CA SER A 160 -1.85 -17.61 -2.96
C SER A 160 -0.54 -18.41 -2.88
N GLY A 161 0.54 -17.77 -2.42
CA GLY A 161 1.91 -18.30 -2.44
C GLY A 161 2.60 -18.22 -3.81
N LYS A 162 1.89 -17.89 -4.89
CA LYS A 162 2.47 -17.89 -6.24
C LYS A 162 3.47 -16.76 -6.44
N LEU A 163 3.28 -15.61 -5.80
CA LEU A 163 4.27 -14.52 -5.87
C LEU A 163 5.63 -14.94 -5.32
N PHE A 164 5.67 -15.73 -4.23
CA PHE A 164 6.92 -16.26 -3.70
C PHE A 164 7.62 -17.20 -4.70
N SER A 165 6.84 -18.01 -5.43
CA SER A 165 7.38 -18.92 -6.44
C SER A 165 7.97 -18.17 -7.64
N ILE A 166 7.36 -17.06 -8.04
CA ILE A 166 7.88 -16.17 -9.08
C ILE A 166 9.20 -15.54 -8.62
N VAL A 167 9.21 -14.96 -7.43
CA VAL A 167 10.43 -14.35 -6.86
C VAL A 167 11.55 -15.39 -6.76
N LYS A 168 11.26 -16.58 -6.23
CA LYS A 168 12.25 -17.68 -6.17
C LYS A 168 12.86 -17.96 -7.53
N LYS A 169 12.03 -18.07 -8.57
CA LYS A 169 12.47 -18.39 -9.94
C LYS A 169 13.31 -17.25 -10.53
N ASN A 170 12.83 -16.02 -10.45
CA ASN A 170 13.47 -14.87 -11.08
C ASN A 170 14.79 -14.51 -10.38
N GLU A 171 14.82 -14.65 -9.06
CA GLU A 171 15.97 -14.26 -8.24
C GLU A 171 16.92 -15.42 -7.92
N ASN A 172 16.61 -16.63 -8.40
CA ASN A 172 17.33 -17.88 -8.15
C ASN A 172 17.68 -18.08 -6.66
N VAL A 173 16.68 -17.89 -5.79
CA VAL A 173 16.84 -17.96 -4.33
C VAL A 173 16.62 -19.39 -3.85
N ASP A 174 17.50 -19.86 -2.96
CA ASP A 174 17.26 -21.09 -2.22
C ASP A 174 16.21 -20.85 -1.12
N ILE A 175 15.15 -21.66 -1.11
CA ILE A 175 14.06 -21.57 -0.13
C ILE A 175 14.61 -21.69 1.30
N THR A 176 15.61 -22.54 1.53
CA THR A 176 16.10 -22.82 2.88
C THR A 176 16.91 -21.66 3.48
N SER A 177 17.48 -20.80 2.64
CA SER A 177 18.22 -19.59 3.06
C SER A 177 17.36 -18.32 3.04
N TRP A 178 16.12 -18.41 2.54
CA TRP A 178 15.19 -17.29 2.50
C TRP A 178 14.47 -17.11 3.84
N ILE A 179 14.63 -15.92 4.44
CA ILE A 179 13.78 -15.40 5.51
C ILE A 179 12.84 -14.33 4.94
N HIS A 180 11.54 -14.58 4.97
CA HIS A 180 10.51 -13.59 4.63
C HIS A 180 10.05 -12.83 5.88
N VAL A 181 9.93 -11.51 5.76
CA VAL A 181 9.52 -10.62 6.85
C VAL A 181 8.28 -9.84 6.43
N GLY A 182 7.18 -9.97 7.18
CA GLY A 182 5.93 -9.29 6.88
C GLY A 182 4.96 -9.28 8.05
N ASP A 183 3.94 -8.43 7.98
CA ASP A 183 3.00 -8.16 9.06
C ASP A 183 1.67 -8.91 8.91
N ASN A 184 1.33 -9.35 7.70
CA ASN A 184 0.14 -10.16 7.46
C ASN A 184 0.41 -11.62 7.81
N VAL A 185 -0.12 -12.07 8.96
CA VAL A 185 0.06 -13.45 9.44
C VAL A 185 -0.35 -14.49 8.38
N HIS A 186 -1.42 -14.28 7.63
CA HIS A 186 -1.86 -15.26 6.64
C HIS A 186 -0.96 -15.25 5.39
N ALA A 187 -0.80 -14.08 4.75
CA ALA A 187 -0.09 -13.95 3.49
C ALA A 187 1.43 -14.07 3.63
N ASP A 188 2.02 -13.42 4.64
CA ASP A 188 3.48 -13.38 4.84
C ASP A 188 3.99 -14.55 5.65
N ILE A 189 3.25 -15.04 6.64
CA ILE A 189 3.75 -16.07 7.56
C ILE A 189 3.26 -17.46 7.16
N LEU A 190 1.96 -17.69 7.18
CA LEU A 190 1.40 -19.03 6.96
C LEU A 190 1.66 -19.53 5.53
N ASN A 191 1.43 -18.69 4.51
CA ASN A 191 1.60 -19.11 3.12
C ASN A 191 3.07 -19.22 2.69
N ALA A 192 3.97 -18.39 3.23
CA ALA A 192 5.40 -18.56 3.01
C ALA A 192 5.91 -19.87 3.65
N LYS A 193 5.50 -20.17 4.89
CA LYS A 193 5.86 -21.43 5.57
C LYS A 193 5.41 -22.68 4.81
N LYS A 194 4.23 -22.66 4.18
CA LYS A 194 3.75 -23.78 3.32
C LYS A 194 4.69 -24.10 2.16
N LEU A 195 5.49 -23.12 1.72
CA LEU A 195 6.50 -23.27 0.67
C LEU A 195 7.89 -23.58 1.22
N GLY A 196 8.04 -23.78 2.54
CA GLY A 196 9.32 -24.04 3.20
C GLY A 196 10.17 -22.79 3.46
N ILE A 197 9.64 -21.60 3.25
CA ILE A 197 10.36 -20.33 3.49
C ILE A 197 10.37 -20.06 5.00
N ASN A 198 11.53 -19.66 5.53
CA ASN A 198 11.63 -19.21 6.92
C ASN A 198 10.93 -17.85 7.07
N THR A 199 10.29 -17.58 8.21
CA THR A 199 9.48 -16.37 8.36
C THR A 199 9.73 -15.67 9.68
N LEU A 200 9.75 -14.34 9.65
CA LEU A 200 9.72 -13.48 10.82
C LEU A 200 8.48 -12.58 10.74
N HIS A 201 7.67 -12.57 11.80
CA HIS A 201 6.51 -11.69 11.88
C HIS A 201 6.96 -10.27 12.25
N ALA A 202 6.52 -9.29 11.46
CA ALA A 202 6.76 -7.87 11.71
C ALA A 202 5.77 -7.35 12.77
N ASP A 203 6.00 -7.72 14.04
CA ASP A 203 5.14 -7.38 15.18
C ASP A 203 5.03 -5.87 15.52
N TRP A 204 5.86 -5.06 14.86
CA TRP A 204 5.89 -3.59 14.94
C TRP A 204 4.92 -2.90 13.99
N SER A 205 4.15 -3.67 13.21
CA SER A 205 3.14 -3.19 12.28
C SER A 205 1.82 -3.90 12.56
N GLU A 206 0.77 -3.12 12.74
CA GLU A 206 -0.60 -3.62 12.75
C GLU A 206 -1.17 -3.55 11.34
N TYR A 207 -1.65 -4.69 10.82
CA TYR A 207 -2.15 -4.79 9.44
C TYR A 207 -3.65 -4.52 9.32
N ASN A 208 -4.46 -4.97 10.28
CA ASN A 208 -5.92 -4.94 10.19
C ASN A 208 -6.52 -3.82 11.04
N HIS A 209 -7.04 -2.80 10.36
CA HIS A 209 -7.67 -1.62 10.99
C HIS A 209 -9.19 -1.54 10.76
N GLY A 210 -9.78 -2.64 10.28
CA GLY A 210 -11.21 -2.74 9.95
C GLY A 210 -11.63 -1.89 8.76
N ILE A 211 -12.94 -1.67 8.63
CA ILE A 211 -13.53 -0.85 7.56
C ILE A 211 -13.81 0.56 8.10
N SER A 212 -13.49 1.57 7.29
CA SER A 212 -13.88 2.96 7.56
C SER A 212 -15.37 3.13 7.25
N ASN A 213 -16.18 3.55 8.23
CA ASN A 213 -17.58 3.90 7.99
C ASN A 213 -17.66 5.36 7.53
N HIS A 214 -17.20 5.62 6.30
CA HIS A 214 -17.06 6.97 5.75
C HIS A 214 -18.34 7.81 5.87
N TRP A 215 -19.51 7.19 5.72
CA TRP A 215 -20.82 7.83 5.82
C TRP A 215 -21.30 8.09 7.26
N LYS A 216 -20.61 7.57 8.29
CA LYS A 216 -20.97 7.77 9.71
C LYS A 216 -20.05 8.75 10.44
N ALA A 217 -18.81 8.92 9.99
CA ALA A 217 -17.85 9.79 10.65
C ALA A 217 -18.01 11.22 10.12
N LYS A 218 -18.21 12.19 11.03
CA LYS A 218 -18.25 13.62 10.66
C LYS A 218 -16.90 14.14 10.14
N ASP A 219 -15.81 13.53 10.59
CA ASP A 219 -14.43 13.85 10.19
C ASP A 219 -13.60 12.56 10.11
N ILE A 220 -13.62 11.92 8.95
CA ILE A 220 -12.87 10.67 8.70
C ILE A 220 -11.36 10.92 8.82
N ILE A 221 -10.88 12.06 8.34
CA ILE A 221 -9.45 12.38 8.30
C ILE A 221 -8.95 12.60 9.73
N GLY A 222 -9.63 13.44 10.51
CA GLY A 222 -9.31 13.66 11.92
C GLY A 222 -9.36 12.38 12.74
N GLU A 223 -10.41 11.55 12.57
CA GLU A 223 -10.47 10.23 13.21
C GLU A 223 -9.27 9.35 12.83
N SER A 224 -8.92 9.30 11.54
CA SER A 224 -7.83 8.49 11.02
C SER A 224 -6.47 8.92 11.58
N ILE A 225 -6.23 10.23 11.68
CA ILE A 225 -5.00 10.76 12.28
C ILE A 225 -4.98 10.46 13.78
N CYS A 226 -6.05 10.74 14.53
CA CYS A 226 -6.09 10.47 15.96
C CYS A 226 -5.89 8.98 16.28
N LYS A 227 -6.50 8.08 15.50
CA LYS A 227 -6.34 6.64 15.70
C LYS A 227 -4.96 6.15 15.27
N SER A 228 -4.32 6.77 14.28
CA SER A 228 -2.97 6.36 13.87
C SER A 228 -1.96 6.57 15.00
N LEU A 229 -2.14 7.60 15.83
CA LEU A 229 -1.30 7.86 17.02
C LEU A 229 -1.34 6.73 18.07
N LEU A 230 -2.36 5.87 18.05
CA LEU A 230 -2.50 4.74 18.96
C LEU A 230 -1.81 3.47 18.45
N LEU A 231 -1.30 3.47 17.22
CA LEU A 231 -0.71 2.29 16.59
C LEU A 231 0.72 2.04 17.05
N LYS A 232 1.07 0.76 17.19
CA LYS A 232 2.45 0.33 17.51
C LYS A 232 3.49 0.90 16.54
N GLN A 233 3.17 1.02 15.26
CA GLN A 233 4.07 1.62 14.26
C GLN A 233 4.38 3.10 14.49
N VAL A 234 3.62 3.81 15.33
CA VAL A 234 3.80 5.23 15.68
C VAL A 234 4.47 5.38 17.06
N SER A 235 4.71 4.28 17.79
CA SER A 235 5.30 4.34 19.14
C SER A 235 6.66 5.08 19.17
N ALA A 236 7.43 5.02 18.09
CA ALA A 236 8.71 5.70 17.96
C ALA A 236 8.60 7.25 18.05
N PHE A 237 7.43 7.83 17.78
CA PHE A 237 7.21 9.28 17.92
C PHE A 237 6.95 9.71 19.37
N HIS A 238 6.56 8.78 20.25
CA HIS A 238 6.13 9.07 21.62
C HIS A 238 7.01 8.42 22.70
N GLN A 239 7.94 7.54 22.34
CA GLN A 239 8.83 6.87 23.29
C GLN A 239 9.92 7.79 23.88
N ASN A 240 10.09 8.99 23.35
CA ASN A 240 10.92 10.04 23.94
C ASN A 240 10.06 10.99 24.81
N ASP A 241 9.24 10.46 25.71
CA ASP A 241 8.65 11.31 26.75
C ASP A 241 9.63 11.37 27.93
N PRO A 242 10.33 12.49 28.14
CA PRO A 242 11.26 12.63 29.27
C PRO A 242 10.57 12.46 30.64
N LEU A 243 9.24 12.45 30.70
CA LEU A 243 8.48 12.19 31.94
C LEU A 243 8.42 10.70 32.31
N ASN A 244 8.65 9.78 31.38
CA ASN A 244 8.70 8.34 31.69
C ASN A 244 10.07 7.90 32.27
N GLU A 245 11.10 8.74 32.20
CA GLU A 245 12.41 8.49 32.82
C GLU A 245 12.46 8.94 34.29
N ILE A 246 11.39 9.57 34.81
CA ILE A 246 11.33 10.14 36.17
C ILE A 246 10.30 9.38 37.05
N GLY A 247 9.92 8.14 36.68
CA GLY A 247 8.97 7.31 37.43
C GLY A 247 9.38 5.86 37.57
#